data_AF-A0A961SHS0-F1
#
_entry.id   AF-A0A961SHS0-F1
#
_cell.length_a   1.000
_cell.length_b   1.000
_cell.length_c   1.000
_cell.angle_alpha   90.00
_cell.angle_beta   90.00
_cell.angle_gamma   90.00
#
_symmetry.space_group_name_H-M   'P 1'
#
loop_
_entity.id
_entity.type
_entity.pdbx_description
1 polymer ?
#
loop_
_entity_poly.entity_id
_entity_poly.type
_entity_poly.pdbx_seq_one_letter_code
_entity_poly.pdbx_strand_id
1 'polypeptide(L)'
;LIIKEELSRTPVTPAQVTFFRVAISTFFLVVVLAVTAFPAMADLPMAIMQPVSILMGLVYYLELMVWFYAIRHIDVSLASSITTPWPALTMVLAFVLLGDRIELYQVAALAVVVMCIYGLTLASLRKPVVAI
;
A
#
# COMPACT_ATOMS: atom_id res chain seq x y z
N LEU A 1 15.20 -3.94 4.60
CA LEU A 1 16.39 -4.77 4.33
C LEU A 1 16.19 -6.24 4.73
N ILE A 2 15.57 -6.55 5.89
CA ILE A 2 15.32 -7.93 6.36
C ILE A 2 14.42 -8.79 5.42
N ILE A 3 13.40 -8.18 4.79
CA ILE A 3 12.43 -8.92 3.95
C ILE A 3 13.06 -9.51 2.67
N LYS A 4 14.02 -8.82 2.05
CA LYS A 4 14.68 -9.27 0.80
C LYS A 4 15.60 -10.47 1.06
N GLU A 5 16.24 -10.50 2.22
CA GLU A 5 17.22 -11.51 2.60
C GLU A 5 16.55 -12.83 3.03
N GLU A 6 15.43 -12.76 3.77
CA GLU A 6 14.62 -13.93 4.14
C GLU A 6 13.87 -14.56 2.94
N LEU A 7 13.37 -13.73 2.01
CA LEU A 7 12.77 -14.21 0.74
C LEU A 7 13.79 -14.88 -0.20
N SER A 8 15.09 -14.64 -0.02
CA SER A 8 16.15 -15.25 -0.83
C SER A 8 16.58 -16.62 -0.30
N ARG A 9 16.38 -16.89 0.99
CA ARG A 9 16.80 -18.15 1.66
C ARG A 9 15.68 -19.15 1.88
N THR A 10 14.42 -18.73 1.85
CA THR A 10 13.29 -19.64 2.02
C THR A 10 12.43 -19.71 0.75
N PRO A 11 11.90 -20.90 0.38
CA PRO A 11 11.01 -21.07 -0.76
C PRO A 11 9.60 -20.54 -0.46
N VAL A 12 9.49 -19.39 0.23
CA VAL A 12 8.21 -18.75 0.52
C VAL A 12 7.77 -17.99 -0.74
N THR A 13 6.66 -18.44 -1.30
CA THR A 13 6.03 -17.80 -2.46
C THR A 13 5.44 -16.44 -2.06
N PRO A 14 5.37 -15.46 -2.97
CA PRO A 14 4.69 -14.17 -2.73
C PRO A 14 3.26 -14.33 -2.20
N ALA A 15 2.58 -15.37 -2.69
CA ALA A 15 1.24 -15.77 -2.28
C ALA A 15 1.19 -16.16 -0.80
N GLN A 16 2.18 -16.90 -0.30
CA GLN A 16 2.25 -17.27 1.11
C GLN A 16 2.47 -16.05 2.02
N VAL A 17 3.38 -15.13 1.65
CA VAL A 17 3.58 -13.91 2.44
C VAL A 17 2.31 -13.05 2.47
N THR A 18 1.65 -12.92 1.32
CA THR A 18 0.38 -12.19 1.20
C THR A 18 -0.71 -12.84 2.04
N PHE A 19 -0.83 -14.17 1.99
CA PHE A 19 -1.81 -14.92 2.76
C PHE A 19 -1.63 -14.70 4.26
N PHE A 20 -0.41 -14.86 4.80
CA PHE A 20 -0.16 -14.64 6.23
C PHE A 20 -0.42 -13.19 6.64
N ARG A 21 0.01 -12.21 5.84
CA ARG A 21 -0.25 -10.79 6.10
C ARG A 21 -1.76 -10.51 6.21
N VAL A 22 -2.55 -10.98 5.26
CA VAL A 22 -4.01 -10.75 5.23
C VAL A 22 -4.71 -11.55 6.33
N ALA A 23 -4.31 -12.79 6.59
CA ALA A 23 -4.89 -13.62 7.65
C ALA A 23 -4.71 -12.99 9.04
N ILE A 24 -3.49 -12.55 9.36
CA ILE A 24 -3.18 -11.88 10.63
C ILE A 24 -3.98 -10.57 10.74
N SER A 25 -4.01 -9.76 9.67
CA SER A 25 -4.74 -8.50 9.66
C SER A 25 -6.25 -8.71 9.84
N THR A 26 -6.81 -9.73 9.18
CA THR A 26 -8.24 -10.09 9.27
C THR A 26 -8.59 -10.56 10.68
N PHE A 27 -7.78 -11.45 11.26
CA PHE A 27 -7.98 -11.91 12.63
C PHE A 27 -7.97 -10.74 13.61
N PHE A 28 -6.96 -9.87 13.49
CA PHE A 28 -6.86 -8.68 14.33
C PHE A 28 -8.09 -7.76 14.17
N LEU A 29 -8.53 -7.48 12.95
CA LEU A 29 -9.72 -6.66 12.68
C LEU A 29 -11.00 -7.28 13.24
N VAL A 30 -11.18 -8.60 13.13
CA VAL A 30 -12.33 -9.31 13.70
C VAL A 30 -12.34 -9.19 15.22
N VAL A 31 -11.18 -9.32 15.87
CA VAL A 31 -11.06 -9.14 17.33
C VAL A 31 -11.39 -7.69 17.73
N VAL A 32 -10.85 -6.70 17.01
CA VAL A 32 -11.17 -5.29 17.27
C VAL A 32 -12.66 -5.03 17.10
N LEU A 33 -13.28 -5.55 16.05
CA LEU A 33 -14.72 -5.41 15.82
C LEU A 33 -15.54 -6.06 16.95
N ALA A 34 -15.15 -7.26 17.39
CA ALA A 34 -15.81 -7.96 18.50
C ALA A 34 -15.78 -7.14 19.80
N VAL A 35 -14.68 -6.44 20.07
CA VAL A 35 -14.51 -5.66 21.32
C VAL A 35 -15.18 -4.29 21.23
N THR A 36 -15.09 -3.61 20.08
CA THR A 36 -15.50 -2.20 19.96
C THR A 36 -16.91 -2.01 19.42
N ALA A 37 -17.42 -2.97 18.63
CA ALA A 37 -18.70 -2.87 17.95
C ALA A 37 -19.35 -4.26 17.77
N PHE A 38 -19.48 -5.01 18.86
CA PHE A 38 -20.07 -6.36 18.86
C PHE A 38 -21.40 -6.48 18.08
N PRO A 39 -22.36 -5.53 18.18
CA PRO A 39 -23.61 -5.61 17.41
C PRO A 39 -23.40 -5.64 15.89
N ALA A 40 -22.35 -4.96 15.40
CA ALA A 40 -22.02 -4.91 13.97
C ALA A 40 -21.47 -6.24 13.42
N MET A 41 -21.14 -7.21 14.29
CA MET A 41 -20.74 -8.55 13.84
C MET A 41 -21.88 -9.31 13.15
N ALA A 42 -23.14 -8.98 13.47
CA ALA A 42 -24.31 -9.60 12.83
C ALA A 42 -24.39 -9.27 11.33
N ASP A 43 -23.95 -8.07 10.94
CA ASP A 43 -24.00 -7.60 9.55
C ASP A 43 -22.75 -8.00 8.73
N LEU A 44 -21.74 -8.58 9.39
CA LEU A 44 -20.46 -8.93 8.79
C LEU A 44 -20.59 -9.82 7.53
N PRO A 45 -21.43 -10.88 7.51
CA PRO A 45 -21.58 -11.72 6.32
C PRO A 45 -22.13 -10.93 5.12
N MET A 46 -23.09 -10.05 5.36
CA MET A 46 -23.68 -9.21 4.31
C MET A 46 -22.66 -8.19 3.79
N ALA A 47 -21.90 -7.56 4.69
CA ALA A 47 -20.86 -6.59 4.34
C ALA A 47 -19.73 -7.22 3.50
N ILE A 48 -19.33 -8.46 3.81
CA ILE A 48 -18.29 -9.19 3.05
C ILE A 48 -18.80 -9.59 1.66
N MET A 49 -20.08 -9.99 1.55
CA MET A 49 -20.67 -10.44 0.28
C MET A 49 -21.11 -9.30 -0.64
N GLN A 50 -20.96 -8.04 -0.20
CA GLN A 50 -21.26 -6.89 -1.04
C GLN A 50 -20.32 -6.89 -2.27
N PRO A 51 -20.83 -6.65 -3.50
CA PRO A 51 -20.00 -6.69 -4.71
C PRO A 51 -18.80 -5.74 -4.67
N VAL A 52 -18.94 -4.58 -4.02
CA VAL A 52 -17.86 -3.61 -3.82
C VAL A 52 -16.76 -4.17 -2.94
N SER A 53 -17.11 -4.86 -1.84
CA SER A 53 -16.15 -5.51 -0.94
C SER A 53 -15.36 -6.60 -1.67
N ILE A 54 -16.04 -7.41 -2.48
CA ILE A 54 -15.41 -8.47 -3.29
C ILE A 54 -14.46 -7.84 -4.32
N LEU A 55 -14.91 -6.81 -5.04
CA LEU A 55 -14.11 -6.14 -6.05
C LEU A 55 -12.87 -5.47 -5.44
N MET A 56 -13.03 -4.77 -4.32
CA MET A 56 -11.92 -4.13 -3.60
C MET A 56 -10.94 -5.19 -3.06
N GLY A 57 -11.43 -6.31 -2.54
CA GLY A 57 -10.60 -7.43 -2.11
C GLY A 57 -9.78 -8.03 -3.25
N LEU A 58 -10.39 -8.18 -4.43
CA LEU A 58 -9.71 -8.67 -5.63
C LEU A 58 -8.64 -7.68 -6.13
N VAL A 59 -8.97 -6.39 -6.23
CA VAL A 59 -8.02 -5.34 -6.64
C VAL A 59 -6.83 -5.30 -5.70
N TYR A 60 -7.08 -5.34 -4.39
CA TYR A 60 -6.02 -5.36 -3.37
C TYR A 60 -5.15 -6.64 -3.44
N TYR A 61 -5.77 -7.81 -3.68
CA TYR A 61 -5.02 -9.04 -3.87
C TYR A 61 -4.10 -8.98 -5.10
N LEU A 62 -4.60 -8.48 -6.23
CA LEU A 62 -3.82 -8.29 -7.45
C LEU A 62 -2.69 -7.27 -7.26
N GLU A 63 -2.98 -6.15 -6.59
CA GLU A 63 -1.98 -5.15 -6.22
C GLU A 63 -0.83 -5.79 -5.44
N LEU A 64 -1.14 -6.58 -4.39
CA LEU A 64 -0.13 -7.26 -3.58
C LEU A 64 0.68 -8.27 -4.40
N MET A 65 0.03 -9.05 -5.26
CA MET A 65 0.73 -9.99 -6.16
C MET A 65 1.74 -9.26 -7.05
N VAL A 66 1.32 -8.16 -7.68
CA VAL A 66 2.19 -7.33 -8.52
C VAL A 66 3.30 -6.69 -7.69
N TRP A 67 3.00 -6.20 -6.49
CA TRP A 67 3.97 -5.55 -5.60
C TRP A 67 5.07 -6.51 -5.16
N PHE A 68 4.71 -7.71 -4.68
CA PHE A 68 5.71 -8.70 -4.27
C PHE A 68 6.48 -9.25 -5.48
N TYR A 69 5.85 -9.37 -6.64
CA TYR A 69 6.56 -9.71 -7.87
C TYR A 69 7.58 -8.62 -8.26
N ALA A 70 7.20 -7.35 -8.18
CA ALA A 70 8.08 -6.22 -8.49
C ALA A 70 9.28 -6.18 -7.53
N ILE A 71 9.07 -6.33 -6.23
CA ILE A 71 10.16 -6.28 -5.22
C ILE A 71 11.21 -7.39 -5.38
N ARG A 72 10.87 -8.49 -6.07
CA ARG A 72 11.89 -9.49 -6.45
C ARG A 72 12.86 -8.99 -7.50
N HIS A 73 12.48 -7.99 -8.29
CA HIS A 73 13.24 -7.48 -9.44
C HIS A 73 13.76 -6.05 -9.24
N ILE A 74 13.15 -5.26 -8.35
CA ILE A 74 13.57 -3.88 -8.04
C ILE A 74 13.92 -3.72 -6.56
N ASP A 75 14.84 -2.80 -6.26
CA ASP A 75 15.15 -2.48 -4.86
C ASP A 75 13.95 -1.85 -4.16
N VAL A 76 13.76 -2.24 -2.89
CA VAL A 76 12.65 -1.76 -2.05
C VAL A 76 12.65 -0.23 -1.94
N SER A 77 13.81 0.40 -1.99
CA SER A 77 13.95 1.87 -1.98
C SER A 77 13.40 2.51 -3.27
N LEU A 78 13.63 1.88 -4.43
CA LEU A 78 13.08 2.33 -5.71
C LEU A 78 11.56 2.15 -5.72
N ALA A 79 11.08 0.98 -5.28
CA ALA A 79 9.65 0.70 -5.16
C ALA A 79 8.92 1.73 -4.28
N SER A 80 9.47 2.03 -3.10
CA SER A 80 8.91 3.02 -2.19
C SER A 80 8.89 4.43 -2.79
N SER A 81 9.91 4.78 -3.58
CA SER A 81 9.98 6.11 -4.22
C SER A 81 8.90 6.26 -5.29
N ILE A 82 8.61 5.19 -6.04
CA ILE A 82 7.56 5.16 -7.07
C ILE A 82 6.16 5.27 -6.44
N THR A 83 5.93 4.69 -5.27
CA THR A 83 4.63 4.77 -4.56
C THR A 83 4.46 6.05 -3.75
N THR A 84 5.52 6.82 -3.52
CA THR A 84 5.44 8.10 -2.78
C THR A 84 4.52 9.15 -3.43
N PRO A 85 4.50 9.35 -4.75
CA PRO A 85 3.56 10.26 -5.40
C PRO A 85 2.12 9.72 -5.51
N TRP A 86 1.83 8.50 -5.03
CA TRP A 86 0.50 7.90 -5.15
C TRP A 86 -0.65 8.78 -4.58
N PRO A 87 -0.50 9.44 -3.42
CA PRO A 87 -1.53 10.36 -2.89
C PRO A 87 -1.84 11.54 -3.83
N ALA A 88 -0.87 12.00 -4.61
CA ALA A 88 -1.08 13.05 -5.62
C ALA A 88 -2.01 12.56 -6.73
N LEU A 89 -1.72 11.36 -7.23
CA LEU A 89 -2.48 10.74 -8.30
C LEU A 89 -3.91 10.43 -7.85
N THR A 90 -4.09 9.87 -6.65
CA THR A 90 -5.43 9.58 -6.12
C THR A 90 -6.25 10.84 -5.91
N MET A 91 -5.65 11.95 -5.47
CA MET A 91 -6.33 13.25 -5.33
C MET A 91 -6.79 13.80 -6.69
N VAL A 92 -5.95 13.74 -7.73
CA VAL A 92 -6.33 14.16 -9.09
C VAL A 92 -7.45 13.27 -9.64
N LEU A 93 -7.36 11.95 -9.46
CA LEU A 93 -8.40 11.02 -9.90
C LEU A 93 -9.72 11.24 -9.16
N ALA A 94 -9.69 11.52 -7.85
CA ALA A 94 -10.90 11.84 -7.08
C ALA A 94 -11.57 13.13 -7.59
N PHE A 95 -10.80 14.17 -7.87
CA PHE A 95 -11.33 15.41 -8.45
C PHE A 95 -11.96 15.16 -9.83
N VAL A 96 -11.28 14.42 -10.72
CA VAL A 96 -11.74 14.21 -12.10
C VAL A 96 -12.91 13.22 -12.20
N LEU A 97 -12.88 12.12 -11.44
CA LEU A 97 -13.87 11.04 -11.56
C LEU A 97 -15.06 11.19 -10.61
N LEU A 98 -14.81 11.66 -9.37
CA LEU A 98 -15.84 11.82 -8.34
C LEU A 98 -16.40 13.25 -8.29
N GLY A 99 -15.67 14.24 -8.83
CA GLY A 99 -16.03 15.65 -8.71
C GLY A 99 -15.80 16.22 -7.31
N ASP A 100 -15.00 15.53 -6.49
CA ASP A 100 -14.68 15.96 -5.12
C ASP A 100 -13.92 17.29 -5.12
N ARG A 101 -14.17 18.13 -4.11
CA ARG A 101 -13.44 19.39 -3.94
C ARG A 101 -12.07 19.11 -3.31
N ILE A 102 -11.03 19.67 -3.92
CA ILE A 102 -9.68 19.59 -3.36
C ILE A 102 -9.56 20.64 -2.26
N GLU A 103 -9.46 20.16 -1.02
CA GLU A 103 -9.31 21.01 0.16
C GLU A 103 -7.88 21.51 0.32
N LEU A 104 -7.71 22.69 0.95
CA LEU A 104 -6.41 23.36 1.05
C LEU A 104 -5.34 22.51 1.76
N TYR A 105 -5.75 21.71 2.75
CA TYR A 105 -4.85 20.81 3.47
C TYR A 105 -4.34 19.65 2.59
N GLN A 106 -5.12 19.21 1.60
CA GLN A 106 -4.70 18.17 0.65
C GLN A 106 -3.61 18.72 -0.28
N VAL A 107 -3.76 19.98 -0.70
CA VAL A 107 -2.73 20.69 -1.49
C VAL A 107 -1.45 20.89 -0.68
N ALA A 108 -1.57 21.28 0.59
CA ALA A 108 -0.42 21.43 1.48
C ALA A 108 0.31 20.09 1.70
N ALA A 109 -0.44 19.01 1.95
CA ALA A 109 0.12 17.66 2.07
C ALA A 109 0.82 17.22 0.77
N LEU A 110 0.21 17.51 -0.40
CA LEU A 110 0.82 17.25 -1.69
C LEU A 110 2.15 18.02 -1.86
N ALA A 111 2.19 19.30 -1.51
CA ALA A 111 3.41 20.10 -1.58
C ALA A 111 4.54 19.49 -0.73
N VAL A 112 4.22 18.99 0.47
CA VAL A 112 5.18 18.28 1.33
C VAL A 112 5.69 17.01 0.67
N VAL A 113 4.80 16.18 0.12
CA VAL A 113 5.18 14.94 -0.60
C VAL A 113 6.11 15.26 -1.77
N VAL A 114 5.77 16.28 -2.57
CA VAL A 114 6.59 16.74 -3.69
C VAL A 114 7.97 17.19 -3.21
N MET A 115 8.05 18.00 -2.14
CA MET A 115 9.32 18.40 -1.55
C MET A 115 10.16 17.22 -1.07
N CYS A 116 9.54 16.20 -0.46
CA CYS A 116 10.24 14.98 -0.03
C CYS A 116 10.80 14.20 -1.22
N ILE A 117 10.03 14.00 -2.28
CA ILE A 117 10.47 13.29 -3.50
C ILE A 117 11.63 14.06 -4.17
N TYR A 118 11.48 15.38 -4.35
CA TYR A 118 12.54 16.21 -4.94
C TYR A 118 13.78 16.28 -4.04
N GLY A 119 13.62 16.31 -2.72
CA GLY A 119 14.71 16.22 -1.76
C GLY A 119 15.47 14.90 -1.85
N LEU A 120 14.77 13.77 -1.93
CA LEU A 120 15.35 12.43 -2.07
C LEU A 120 16.05 12.21 -3.41
N THR A 121 15.47 12.70 -4.50
CA THR A 121 16.09 12.64 -5.84
C THR A 121 17.35 13.50 -5.90
N LEU A 122 17.32 14.73 -5.38
CA LEU A 122 18.49 15.60 -5.31
C LEU A 122 19.60 15.01 -4.41
N ALA A 123 19.23 14.40 -3.27
CA ALA A 123 20.17 13.71 -2.39
C ALA A 123 20.77 12.45 -3.03
N SER A 124 19.98 11.71 -3.83
CA SER A 124 20.46 10.54 -4.58
C SER A 124 21.45 10.94 -5.67
N LEU A 125 21.22 12.06 -6.36
CA LEU A 125 22.15 12.62 -7.34
C LEU A 125 23.47 13.13 -6.71
N ARG A 126 23.45 13.49 -5.42
CA ARG A 126 24.63 13.95 -4.68
C ARG A 126 25.49 12.82 -4.12
N LYS A 127 25.04 11.57 -4.12
CA LYS A 127 25.90 10.44 -3.75
C LYS A 127 26.85 10.15 -4.92
N PRO A 128 28.17 10.37 -4.79
CA PRO A 128 29.11 9.85 -5.78
C PRO A 128 28.94 8.33 -5.81
N VAL A 129 28.96 7.76 -7.01
CA VAL A 129 29.05 6.32 -7.24
C VAL A 129 30.31 5.84 -6.52
N VAL A 130 30.15 5.34 -5.30
CA VAL A 130 31.22 4.61 -4.62
C VAL A 130 31.27 3.26 -5.31
N ALA A 131 32.14 3.18 -6.32
CA ALA A 131 32.57 1.93 -6.91
C ALA A 131 33.31 1.14 -5.83
N ILE A 132 32.71 0.04 -5.38
CA ILE A 132 33.38 -1.11 -4.77
C ILE A 132 32.78 -2.35 -5.40
#